data_AF-A0A349IR28-F1
#
_entry.id   AF-A0A349IR28-F1
#
_cell.length_a   1.000
_cell.length_b   1.000
_cell.length_c   1.000
_cell.angle_alpha   90.00
_cell.angle_beta   90.00
_cell.angle_gamma   90.00
#
_symmetry.space_group_name_H-M   'P 1'
#
loop_
_entity.id
_entity.type
_entity.pdbx_description
1 polymer ?
#
loop_
_entity_poly.entity_id
_entity_poly.type
_entity_poly.pdbx_seq_one_letter_code
_entity_poly.pdbx_strand_id
1 'polypeptide(L)'
;MEQQKILIATTNRGKFHEMKTFLDDLPFEFISLDDLKHKPKEPEENEGTIEGNAALKAKYYAEKTGYIALADDGGLFIDILNGWPGVISARVGETDEERRSHVLEKVKNLPDEQCSASFRLALALYDPHNKSQFLCLGERVGKILKEGRKGPSAWGYNEIFYLEDLKKTYGELTPEEKNATSHRGKALQKTKYFLQNNYGAKHIVVALPIVINKGQMLITLRNDPHRPEVHKKWEFPGGIIDFGETGESTSIKEVKEEAGYEVDVIKQLSKISIKDHQFPHFRYQVYLIPYVCKLIGGDGRFSKTEVLDAKWIDLETHRDYDFLDGDNDFLDEIMPELKEIIKIHNL
;
A
#
# COMPACT_ATOMS: atom_id res chain seq x y z
N MET A 1 14.32 12.85 5.54
CA MET A 1 14.26 12.61 4.09
C MET A 1 12.82 12.78 3.64
N GLU A 2 12.60 13.23 2.40
CA GLU A 2 11.30 13.69 1.90
C GLU A 2 10.32 12.51 1.71
N GLN A 3 9.08 12.67 2.18
CA GLN A 3 8.02 11.67 2.07
C GLN A 3 7.58 11.56 0.60
N GLN A 4 7.25 10.36 0.11
CA GLN A 4 6.85 10.19 -1.29
C GLN A 4 5.58 11.01 -1.58
N LYS A 5 5.64 11.89 -2.58
CA LYS A 5 4.55 12.79 -2.95
C LYS A 5 3.56 12.12 -3.89
N ILE A 6 2.28 12.26 -3.59
CA ILE A 6 1.16 11.86 -4.46
C ILE A 6 0.34 13.11 -4.79
N LEU A 7 0.18 13.39 -6.08
CA LEU A 7 -0.59 14.52 -6.57
C LEU A 7 -2.08 14.19 -6.57
N ILE A 8 -2.88 14.94 -5.83
CA ILE A 8 -4.35 14.92 -5.97
C ILE A 8 -4.72 15.95 -7.05
N ALA A 9 -4.97 15.45 -8.25
CA ALA A 9 -5.19 16.20 -9.47
C ALA A 9 -6.63 16.72 -9.58
N THR A 10 -7.01 17.63 -8.66
CA THR A 10 -8.31 18.30 -8.67
C THR A 10 -8.14 19.80 -8.46
N THR A 11 -8.95 20.59 -9.16
CA THR A 11 -9.05 22.05 -8.97
C THR A 11 -10.03 22.44 -7.86
N ASN A 12 -10.85 21.48 -7.38
CA ASN A 12 -11.82 21.71 -6.31
C ASN A 12 -11.17 21.54 -4.93
N ARG A 13 -11.01 22.66 -4.22
CA ARG A 13 -10.40 22.68 -2.87
C ARG A 13 -11.13 21.82 -1.84
N GLY A 14 -12.46 21.74 -1.92
CA GLY A 14 -13.26 20.89 -1.03
C GLY A 14 -12.96 19.41 -1.24
N LYS A 15 -12.92 18.98 -2.51
CA LYS A 15 -12.54 17.60 -2.86
C LYS A 15 -11.11 17.28 -2.40
N PHE A 16 -10.16 18.18 -2.63
CA PHE A 16 -8.79 17.99 -2.17
C PHE A 16 -8.73 17.77 -0.65
N HIS A 17 -9.38 18.62 0.12
CA HIS A 17 -9.37 18.51 1.58
C HIS A 17 -10.03 17.21 2.06
N GLU A 18 -11.19 16.83 1.49
CA GLU A 18 -11.85 15.56 1.81
C GLU A 18 -10.92 14.35 1.55
N MET A 19 -10.27 14.31 0.38
CA MET A 19 -9.37 13.20 0.01
C MET A 19 -8.10 13.18 0.86
N LYS A 20 -7.50 14.35 1.09
CA LYS A 20 -6.29 14.47 1.90
C LYS A 20 -6.54 14.00 3.33
N THR A 21 -7.61 14.48 3.97
CA THR A 21 -7.96 14.08 5.35
C THR A 21 -8.25 12.59 5.44
N PHE A 22 -8.86 11.98 4.42
CA PHE A 22 -9.13 10.54 4.42
C PHE A 22 -7.85 9.68 4.30
N LEU A 23 -6.82 10.20 3.63
CA LEU A 23 -5.58 9.47 3.32
C LEU A 23 -4.39 9.88 4.21
N ASP A 24 -4.58 10.78 5.19
CA ASP A 24 -3.48 11.41 5.93
C ASP A 24 -2.66 10.44 6.81
N ASP A 25 -3.24 9.30 7.15
CA ASP A 25 -2.62 8.24 7.94
C ASP A 25 -1.71 7.34 7.10
N LEU A 26 -1.66 7.56 5.79
CA LEU A 26 -0.72 6.89 4.91
C LEU A 26 0.65 7.58 4.94
N PRO A 27 1.74 6.82 4.75
CA PRO A 27 3.09 7.37 4.75
C PRO A 27 3.45 8.05 3.41
N PHE A 28 2.56 8.88 2.88
CA PHE A 28 2.70 9.70 1.66
C PHE A 28 2.41 11.17 1.93
N GLU A 29 3.04 12.07 1.17
CA GLU A 29 2.70 13.49 1.18
C GLU A 29 1.71 13.77 0.04
N PHE A 30 0.47 14.12 0.40
CA PHE A 30 -0.55 14.48 -0.60
C PHE A 30 -0.48 15.95 -0.95
N ILE A 31 -0.12 16.24 -2.21
CA ILE A 31 0.02 17.59 -2.76
C ILE A 31 -1.12 17.90 -3.73
N SER A 32 -1.48 19.18 -3.84
CA SER A 32 -2.48 19.70 -4.77
C SER A 32 -1.84 20.23 -6.05
N LEU A 33 -2.67 20.55 -7.05
CA LEU A 33 -2.21 21.26 -8.26
C LEU A 33 -1.64 22.66 -7.96
N ASP A 34 -2.03 23.27 -6.85
CA ASP A 34 -1.55 24.60 -6.44
C ASP A 34 -0.17 24.54 -5.77
N ASP A 35 0.27 23.35 -5.32
CA ASP A 35 1.60 23.12 -4.73
C ASP A 35 2.69 22.89 -5.81
N LEU A 36 2.28 22.78 -7.08
CA LEU A 36 3.19 22.57 -8.20
C LEU A 36 3.90 23.87 -8.60
N LYS A 37 5.23 23.81 -8.78
CA LYS A 37 6.02 24.94 -9.30
C LYS A 37 5.52 25.45 -10.65
N HIS A 38 5.06 24.53 -11.50
CA HIS A 38 4.46 24.84 -12.80
C HIS A 38 3.15 24.06 -12.91
N LYS A 39 2.02 24.76 -12.79
CA LYS A 39 0.70 24.15 -12.89
C LYS A 39 0.37 23.82 -14.36
N PRO A 40 0.20 22.54 -14.74
CA PRO A 40 -0.23 22.19 -16.09
C PRO A 40 -1.61 22.78 -16.37
N LYS A 41 -1.88 23.10 -17.64
CA LYS A 41 -3.25 23.45 -18.07
C LYS A 41 -4.16 22.24 -17.86
N GLU A 42 -5.41 22.49 -17.48
CA GLU A 42 -6.40 21.45 -17.33
C GLU A 42 -6.63 20.74 -18.68
N PRO A 43 -6.65 19.39 -18.71
CA PRO A 43 -6.90 18.67 -19.95
C PRO A 43 -8.37 18.80 -20.39
N GLU A 44 -8.62 18.67 -21.68
CA GLU A 44 -9.99 18.56 -22.19
C GLU A 44 -10.59 17.21 -21.81
N GLU A 45 -11.63 17.23 -20.99
CA GLU A 45 -12.45 16.07 -20.64
C GLU A 45 -13.46 15.78 -21.76
N ASN A 46 -13.07 14.90 -22.68
CA ASN A 46 -13.82 14.51 -23.87
C ASN A 46 -14.38 13.07 -23.80
N GLU A 47 -14.20 12.37 -22.68
CA GLU A 47 -14.68 11.01 -22.52
C GLU A 47 -16.17 10.97 -22.20
N GLY A 48 -16.86 9.95 -22.72
CA GLY A 48 -18.30 9.76 -22.52
C GLY A 48 -18.68 9.18 -21.15
N THR A 49 -17.70 8.91 -20.28
CA THR A 49 -17.89 8.25 -18.99
C THR A 49 -17.06 8.92 -17.89
N ILE A 50 -17.52 8.79 -16.63
CA ILE A 50 -16.78 9.31 -15.47
C ILE A 50 -15.44 8.57 -15.29
N GLU A 51 -15.41 7.28 -15.63
CA GLU A 51 -14.22 6.44 -15.63
C GLU A 51 -13.16 6.95 -16.60
N GLY A 52 -13.57 7.26 -17.83
CA GLY A 52 -12.69 7.77 -18.88
C GLY A 52 -12.08 9.11 -18.47
N ASN A 53 -12.91 10.06 -18.00
CA ASN A 53 -12.44 11.38 -17.57
C ASN A 53 -11.49 11.29 -16.36
N ALA A 54 -11.81 10.47 -15.35
CA ALA A 54 -10.93 10.28 -14.21
C ALA A 54 -9.57 9.69 -14.64
N ALA A 55 -9.57 8.64 -15.46
CA ALA A 55 -8.37 8.02 -15.99
C ALA A 55 -7.52 8.97 -16.83
N LEU A 56 -8.16 9.72 -17.74
CA LEU A 56 -7.52 10.72 -18.59
C LEU A 56 -6.81 11.78 -17.73
N LYS A 57 -7.50 12.33 -16.73
CA LYS A 57 -6.92 13.33 -15.81
C LYS A 57 -5.73 12.77 -15.04
N ALA A 58 -5.89 11.60 -14.40
CA ALA A 58 -4.83 10.98 -13.61
C ALA A 58 -3.57 10.78 -14.47
N LYS A 59 -3.73 10.17 -15.65
CA LYS A 59 -2.63 9.95 -16.59
C LYS A 59 -1.99 11.25 -17.05
N TYR A 60 -2.79 12.22 -17.50
CA TYR A 60 -2.30 13.50 -18.01
C TYR A 60 -1.44 14.24 -16.97
N TYR A 61 -1.95 14.40 -15.74
CA TYR A 61 -1.23 15.12 -14.71
C TYR A 61 0.02 14.36 -14.23
N ALA A 62 -0.05 13.03 -14.14
CA ALA A 62 1.11 12.23 -13.80
C ALA A 62 2.23 12.32 -14.84
N GLU A 63 1.91 12.18 -16.13
CA GLU A 63 2.90 12.28 -17.21
C GLU A 63 3.54 13.68 -17.30
N LYS A 64 2.79 14.74 -16.96
CA LYS A 64 3.30 16.12 -16.98
C LYS A 64 4.15 16.49 -15.78
N THR A 65 3.87 15.91 -14.62
CA THR A 65 4.50 16.31 -13.35
C THR A 65 5.56 15.32 -12.87
N GLY A 66 5.51 14.08 -13.35
CA GLY A 66 6.35 12.99 -12.87
C GLY A 66 5.90 12.42 -11.52
N TYR A 67 4.84 12.95 -10.90
CA TYR A 67 4.27 12.40 -9.67
C TYR A 67 3.24 11.31 -9.99
N ILE A 68 3.07 10.36 -9.07
CA ILE A 68 1.85 9.54 -9.03
C ILE A 68 0.68 10.48 -8.85
N ALA A 69 -0.34 10.38 -9.71
CA ALA A 69 -1.50 11.27 -9.66
C ALA A 69 -2.79 10.51 -9.42
N LEU A 70 -3.57 10.99 -8.46
CA LEU A 70 -4.94 10.58 -8.15
C LEU A 70 -5.89 11.64 -8.70
N ALA A 71 -6.81 11.25 -9.59
CA ALA A 71 -7.85 12.14 -10.11
C ALA A 71 -9.24 11.54 -9.89
N ASP A 72 -10.24 12.41 -9.77
CA ASP A 72 -11.63 12.03 -9.57
C ASP A 72 -12.51 12.59 -10.69
N ASP A 73 -13.53 11.84 -11.09
CA ASP A 73 -14.65 12.38 -11.85
C ASP A 73 -15.96 11.76 -11.39
N GLY A 74 -17.02 12.55 -11.31
CA GLY A 74 -18.26 12.10 -10.70
C GLY A 74 -19.44 13.01 -11.00
N GLY A 75 -20.63 12.46 -10.81
CA GLY A 75 -21.87 13.13 -11.18
C GLY A 75 -23.08 12.57 -10.46
N LEU A 76 -24.18 13.29 -10.63
CA LEU A 76 -25.52 12.88 -10.24
C LEU A 76 -26.20 12.20 -11.42
N PHE A 77 -26.71 11.00 -11.23
CA PHE A 77 -27.40 10.21 -12.24
C PHE A 77 -28.83 9.98 -11.78
N ILE A 78 -29.82 10.46 -12.53
CA ILE A 78 -31.24 10.31 -12.19
C ILE A 78 -31.86 9.27 -13.13
N ASP A 79 -32.42 8.21 -12.55
CA ASP A 79 -32.79 7.00 -13.31
C ASP A 79 -33.84 7.29 -14.38
N ILE A 80 -34.91 8.00 -14.01
CA ILE A 80 -36.02 8.36 -14.91
C ILE A 80 -35.59 9.35 -16.02
N LEU A 81 -34.46 10.04 -15.84
CA LEU A 81 -33.88 10.95 -16.84
C LEU A 81 -32.77 10.27 -17.64
N ASN A 82 -32.77 8.93 -17.71
CA ASN A 82 -31.74 8.13 -18.38
C ASN A 82 -30.32 8.48 -17.91
N GLY A 83 -30.15 8.73 -16.61
CA GLY A 83 -28.87 9.08 -16.00
C GLY A 83 -28.46 10.54 -16.14
N TRP A 84 -29.26 11.42 -16.74
CA TRP A 84 -28.98 12.86 -16.76
C TRP A 84 -29.08 13.44 -15.33
N PRO A 85 -28.21 14.39 -14.92
CA PRO A 85 -27.18 15.06 -15.72
C PRO A 85 -25.90 14.24 -15.97
N GLY A 86 -25.61 13.23 -15.16
CA GLY A 86 -24.52 12.28 -15.38
C GLY A 86 -23.15 12.95 -15.47
N VAL A 87 -22.36 12.60 -16.49
CA VAL A 87 -21.00 13.12 -16.71
C VAL A 87 -20.95 14.65 -16.82
N ILE A 88 -22.01 15.28 -17.34
CA ILE A 88 -22.06 16.74 -17.48
C ILE A 88 -22.59 17.47 -16.25
N SER A 89 -22.73 16.80 -15.10
CA SER A 89 -23.24 17.37 -13.84
C SER A 89 -22.68 18.75 -13.51
N ALA A 90 -21.36 18.94 -13.58
CA ALA A 90 -20.75 20.24 -13.27
C ALA A 90 -21.06 21.33 -14.31
N ARG A 91 -21.41 20.94 -15.55
CA ARG A 91 -21.62 21.82 -16.72
C ARG A 91 -23.08 22.17 -16.97
N VAL A 92 -24.02 21.61 -16.18
CA VAL A 92 -25.46 21.90 -16.33
C VAL A 92 -25.81 23.33 -15.90
N GLY A 93 -24.99 23.97 -15.07
CA GLY A 93 -25.15 25.36 -14.67
C GLY A 93 -23.82 25.94 -14.20
N GLU A 94 -23.72 27.26 -14.13
CA GLU A 94 -22.53 27.96 -13.68
C GLU A 94 -22.42 27.92 -12.16
N THR A 95 -23.57 28.10 -11.48
CA THR A 95 -23.67 28.04 -10.02
C THR A 95 -24.29 26.75 -9.52
N ASP A 96 -24.05 26.41 -8.24
CA ASP A 96 -24.68 25.26 -7.61
C ASP A 96 -26.22 25.39 -7.56
N GLU A 97 -26.73 26.62 -7.45
CA GLU A 97 -28.16 26.90 -7.46
C GLU A 97 -28.80 26.67 -8.82
N GLU A 98 -28.15 27.11 -9.91
CA GLU A 98 -28.59 26.85 -11.29
C GLU A 98 -28.60 25.36 -11.60
N ARG A 99 -27.51 24.65 -11.24
CA ARG A 99 -27.39 23.20 -11.41
C ARG A 99 -28.57 22.47 -10.75
N ARG A 100 -28.88 22.82 -9.49
CA ARG A 100 -30.03 22.24 -8.78
C ARG A 100 -31.35 22.61 -9.43
N SER A 101 -31.54 23.87 -9.79
CA SER A 101 -32.76 24.38 -10.41
C SER A 101 -33.09 23.64 -11.71
N HIS A 102 -32.10 23.39 -12.57
CA HIS A 102 -32.29 22.62 -13.80
C HIS A 102 -32.71 21.16 -13.55
N VAL A 103 -32.20 20.54 -12.47
CA VAL A 103 -32.63 19.20 -12.05
C VAL A 103 -34.07 19.25 -11.53
N LEU A 104 -34.36 20.17 -10.62
CA LEU A 104 -35.68 20.32 -10.00
C LEU A 104 -36.77 20.58 -11.05
N GLU A 105 -36.51 21.42 -12.05
CA GLU A 105 -37.44 21.72 -13.13
C GLU A 105 -37.84 20.47 -13.94
N LYS A 106 -36.91 19.52 -14.14
CA LYS A 106 -37.21 18.26 -14.85
C LYS A 106 -37.97 17.25 -14.02
N VAL A 107 -37.82 17.28 -12.70
CA VAL A 107 -38.45 16.29 -11.79
C VAL A 107 -39.71 16.83 -11.08
N LYS A 108 -40.03 18.11 -11.18
CA LYS A 108 -41.13 18.75 -10.43
C LYS A 108 -42.49 18.08 -10.54
N ASN A 109 -42.80 17.54 -11.73
CA ASN A 109 -44.10 16.91 -12.02
C ASN A 109 -44.07 15.38 -11.88
N LEU A 110 -42.94 14.80 -11.46
CA LEU A 110 -42.80 13.36 -11.29
C LEU A 110 -43.26 12.93 -9.89
N PRO A 111 -43.83 11.72 -9.73
CA PRO A 111 -44.05 11.11 -8.42
C PRO A 111 -42.73 10.93 -7.67
N ASP A 112 -42.74 11.07 -6.35
CA ASP A 112 -41.53 11.01 -5.53
C ASP A 112 -40.85 9.63 -5.61
N GLU A 113 -41.63 8.56 -5.82
CA GLU A 113 -41.16 7.19 -6.00
C GLU A 113 -40.36 7.00 -7.30
N GLN A 114 -40.51 7.89 -8.27
CA GLN A 114 -39.81 7.85 -9.56
C GLN A 114 -38.54 8.70 -9.59
N CYS A 115 -38.25 9.44 -8.51
CA CYS A 115 -37.10 10.35 -8.40
C CYS A 115 -35.84 9.66 -7.86
N SER A 116 -35.68 8.36 -8.12
CA SER A 116 -34.46 7.61 -7.77
C SER A 116 -33.24 8.21 -8.47
N ALA A 117 -32.16 8.35 -7.71
CA ALA A 117 -30.91 8.91 -8.19
C ALA A 117 -29.71 8.26 -7.52
N SER A 118 -28.57 8.31 -8.19
CA SER A 118 -27.30 7.89 -7.62
C SER A 118 -26.25 8.97 -7.81
N PHE A 119 -25.43 9.16 -6.79
CA PHE A 119 -24.13 9.79 -6.97
C PHE A 119 -23.12 8.71 -7.30
N ARG A 120 -22.42 8.89 -8.42
CA ARG A 120 -21.36 8.00 -8.87
C ARG A 120 -20.06 8.78 -9.02
N LEU A 121 -18.96 8.11 -8.70
CA LEU A 121 -17.62 8.65 -8.76
C LEU A 121 -16.65 7.58 -9.24
N ALA A 122 -15.83 7.93 -10.20
CA ALA A 122 -14.60 7.24 -10.53
C ALA A 122 -13.42 7.94 -9.85
N LEU A 123 -12.57 7.15 -9.19
CA LEU A 123 -11.24 7.56 -8.77
C LEU A 123 -10.23 6.77 -9.58
N ALA A 124 -9.31 7.49 -10.23
CA ALA A 124 -8.23 6.89 -10.99
C ALA A 124 -6.89 7.32 -10.39
N LEU A 125 -5.99 6.35 -10.21
CA LEU A 125 -4.61 6.59 -9.84
C LEU A 125 -3.71 6.12 -10.99
N TYR A 126 -2.75 6.94 -11.37
CA TYR A 126 -1.79 6.62 -12.42
C TYR A 126 -0.37 6.83 -11.92
N ASP A 127 0.48 5.84 -12.19
CA ASP A 127 1.90 5.86 -11.87
C ASP A 127 2.73 5.98 -13.15
N PRO A 128 3.41 7.12 -13.35
CA PRO A 128 4.17 7.36 -14.58
C PRO A 128 5.47 6.57 -14.65
N HIS A 129 5.95 6.00 -13.53
CA HIS A 129 7.23 5.28 -13.49
C HIS A 129 7.11 3.86 -14.05
N ASN A 130 6.01 3.17 -13.76
CA ASN A 130 5.72 1.82 -14.25
C ASN A 130 4.56 1.76 -15.25
N LYS A 131 3.97 2.92 -15.59
CA LYS A 131 2.81 3.05 -16.50
C LYS A 131 1.59 2.25 -16.06
N SER A 132 1.43 2.05 -14.76
CA SER A 132 0.27 1.35 -14.20
C SER A 132 -0.89 2.30 -13.90
N GLN A 133 -2.10 1.76 -13.96
CA GLN A 133 -3.32 2.49 -13.66
C GLN A 133 -4.21 1.67 -12.75
N PHE A 134 -4.76 2.32 -11.74
CA PHE A 134 -5.80 1.79 -10.88
C PHE A 134 -7.06 2.64 -11.05
N LEU A 135 -8.22 1.99 -11.16
CA LEU A 135 -9.52 2.66 -11.28
C LEU A 135 -10.47 2.00 -10.30
N CYS A 136 -11.20 2.80 -9.54
CA CYS A 136 -12.27 2.30 -8.68
C CYS A 136 -13.51 3.19 -8.75
N LEU A 137 -14.65 2.54 -8.54
CA LEU A 137 -15.96 3.18 -8.53
C LEU A 137 -16.52 3.25 -7.11
N GLY A 138 -17.16 4.37 -6.83
CA GLY A 138 -17.99 4.62 -5.66
C GLY A 138 -19.40 5.00 -6.08
N GLU A 139 -20.40 4.44 -5.40
CA GLU A 139 -21.80 4.76 -5.63
C GLU A 139 -22.57 4.90 -4.31
N ARG A 140 -23.48 5.87 -4.30
CA ARG A 140 -24.52 6.00 -3.29
C ARG A 140 -25.86 6.24 -3.98
N VAL A 141 -26.81 5.36 -3.69
CA VAL A 141 -28.20 5.47 -4.13
C VAL A 141 -28.98 6.32 -3.13
N GLY A 142 -29.90 7.11 -3.64
CA GLY A 142 -30.80 7.98 -2.92
C GLY A 142 -31.94 8.43 -3.83
N LYS A 143 -32.56 9.57 -3.49
CA LYS A 143 -33.61 10.18 -4.30
C LYS A 143 -33.51 11.69 -4.34
N ILE A 144 -34.11 12.31 -5.34
CA ILE A 144 -34.20 13.76 -5.45
C ILE A 144 -35.42 14.27 -4.69
N LEU A 145 -35.21 15.17 -3.74
CA LEU A 145 -36.28 15.95 -3.13
C LEU A 145 -36.64 17.15 -4.00
N LYS A 146 -37.93 17.49 -4.04
CA LYS A 146 -38.44 18.70 -4.70
C LYS A 146 -38.06 19.97 -3.94
N GLU A 147 -37.90 19.85 -2.62
CA GLU A 147 -37.46 20.92 -1.73
C GLU A 147 -36.14 20.52 -1.06
N GLY A 148 -35.10 21.32 -1.29
CA GLY A 148 -33.77 21.07 -0.74
C GLY A 148 -33.69 21.34 0.76
N ARG A 149 -32.82 20.61 1.45
CA ARG A 149 -32.54 20.82 2.88
C ARG A 149 -31.09 21.30 3.06
N LYS A 150 -30.94 22.40 3.79
CA LYS A 150 -29.63 23.03 4.04
C LYS A 150 -28.96 22.43 5.28
N GLY A 151 -27.64 22.50 5.30
CA GLY A 151 -26.81 22.04 6.40
C GLY A 151 -25.33 22.25 6.12
N PRO A 152 -24.43 21.62 6.93
CA PRO A 152 -22.99 21.85 6.87
C PRO A 152 -22.35 21.50 5.52
N SER A 153 -22.95 20.59 4.75
CA SER A 153 -22.42 20.08 3.48
C SER A 153 -23.26 20.53 2.26
N ALA A 154 -23.99 21.65 2.39
CA ALA A 154 -24.92 22.16 1.38
C ALA A 154 -24.21 22.84 0.19
N TRP A 155 -23.61 22.04 -0.68
CA TRP A 155 -22.99 22.46 -1.95
C TRP A 155 -23.34 21.48 -3.07
N GLY A 156 -23.22 21.91 -4.32
CA GLY A 156 -23.62 21.13 -5.50
C GLY A 156 -25.08 20.65 -5.39
N TYR A 157 -25.31 19.36 -5.64
CA TYR A 157 -26.64 18.73 -5.53
C TYR A 157 -26.96 18.17 -4.13
N ASN A 158 -26.08 18.38 -3.13
CA ASN A 158 -26.21 17.73 -1.82
C ASN A 158 -27.54 18.08 -1.12
N GLU A 159 -28.04 19.30 -1.29
CA GLU A 159 -29.28 19.78 -0.67
C GLU A 159 -30.52 19.00 -1.13
N ILE A 160 -30.51 18.47 -2.35
CA ILE A 160 -31.67 17.78 -2.94
C ILE A 160 -31.50 16.26 -2.98
N PHE A 161 -30.31 15.74 -2.64
CA PHE A 161 -30.03 14.31 -2.67
C PHE A 161 -30.29 13.67 -1.30
N TYR A 162 -31.40 12.94 -1.18
CA TYR A 162 -31.89 12.34 0.05
C TYR A 162 -31.53 10.87 0.19
N LEU A 163 -31.14 10.50 1.41
CA LEU A 163 -30.81 9.15 1.81
C LEU A 163 -31.92 8.57 2.67
N GLU A 164 -32.54 7.47 2.21
CA GLU A 164 -33.67 6.87 2.92
C GLU A 164 -33.29 6.25 4.26
N ASP A 165 -32.12 5.62 4.32
CA ASP A 165 -31.58 4.97 5.52
C ASP A 165 -31.21 5.97 6.62
N LEU A 166 -30.71 7.16 6.26
CA LEU A 166 -30.33 8.20 7.22
C LEU A 166 -31.42 9.25 7.48
N LYS A 167 -32.49 9.24 6.68
CA LYS A 167 -33.56 10.26 6.70
C LYS A 167 -33.07 11.71 6.59
N LYS A 168 -31.91 11.89 5.94
CA LYS A 168 -31.22 13.16 5.75
C LYS A 168 -30.83 13.30 4.28
N THR A 169 -30.72 14.54 3.83
CA THR A 169 -30.01 14.88 2.59
C THR A 169 -28.51 14.85 2.83
N TYR A 170 -27.73 14.71 1.76
CA TYR A 170 -26.29 14.95 1.83
C TYR A 170 -25.94 16.34 2.37
N GLY A 171 -26.79 17.35 2.12
CA GLY A 171 -26.59 18.71 2.61
C GLY A 171 -26.64 18.81 4.14
N GLU A 172 -27.46 17.98 4.78
CA GLU A 172 -27.64 17.92 6.24
C GLU A 172 -26.55 17.12 6.98
N LEU A 173 -25.75 16.31 6.27
CA LEU A 173 -24.69 15.52 6.89
C LEU A 173 -23.50 16.39 7.31
N THR A 174 -22.90 16.04 8.44
CA THR A 174 -21.55 16.56 8.76
C THR A 174 -20.52 15.98 7.76
N PRO A 175 -19.35 16.62 7.59
CA PRO A 175 -18.27 16.07 6.78
C PRO A 175 -17.91 14.63 7.17
N GLU A 176 -17.91 14.31 8.46
CA GLU A 176 -17.58 12.99 9.00
C GLU A 176 -18.66 11.95 8.64
N GLU A 177 -19.94 12.27 8.87
CA GLU A 177 -21.08 11.41 8.50
C GLU A 177 -21.09 11.11 7.00
N LYS A 178 -20.81 12.13 6.19
CA LYS A 178 -20.74 12.01 4.73
C LYS A 178 -19.54 11.18 4.29
N ASN A 179 -18.37 11.38 4.87
CA ASN A 179 -17.18 10.59 4.53
C ASN A 179 -17.36 9.10 4.84
N ALA A 180 -18.07 8.76 5.93
CA ALA A 180 -18.35 7.37 6.29
C ALA A 180 -19.31 6.65 5.32
N THR A 181 -20.20 7.37 4.64
CA THR A 181 -21.32 6.76 3.89
C THR A 181 -21.36 7.13 2.40
N SER A 182 -20.56 8.10 1.97
CA SER A 182 -20.60 8.60 0.60
C SER A 182 -19.95 7.67 -0.42
N HIS A 183 -20.34 7.86 -1.67
CA HIS A 183 -19.70 7.26 -2.83
C HIS A 183 -18.18 7.54 -2.85
N ARG A 184 -17.75 8.75 -2.47
CA ARG A 184 -16.33 9.12 -2.39
C ARG A 184 -15.60 8.35 -1.31
N GLY A 185 -16.16 8.26 -0.09
CA GLY A 185 -15.56 7.47 0.99
C GLY A 185 -15.33 6.02 0.60
N LYS A 186 -16.31 5.39 -0.06
CA LYS A 186 -16.18 4.01 -0.58
C LYS A 186 -15.04 3.86 -1.61
N ALA A 187 -14.91 4.82 -2.53
CA ALA A 187 -13.85 4.80 -3.54
C ALA A 187 -12.47 5.08 -2.92
N LEU A 188 -12.39 6.01 -1.96
CA LEU A 188 -11.16 6.32 -1.23
C LEU A 188 -10.69 5.15 -0.37
N GLN A 189 -11.60 4.39 0.25
CA GLN A 189 -11.22 3.17 0.99
C GLN A 189 -10.51 2.14 0.09
N LYS A 190 -11.02 1.91 -1.13
CA LYS A 190 -10.38 1.04 -2.11
C LYS A 190 -9.03 1.59 -2.56
N THR A 191 -8.95 2.90 -2.77
CA THR A 191 -7.70 3.60 -3.15
C THR A 191 -6.65 3.51 -2.05
N LYS A 192 -7.04 3.70 -0.79
CA LYS A 192 -6.20 3.56 0.39
C LYS A 192 -5.60 2.17 0.48
N TYR A 193 -6.43 1.14 0.35
CA TYR A 193 -5.97 -0.25 0.30
C TYR A 193 -5.00 -0.49 -0.86
N PHE A 194 -5.30 0.01 -2.06
CA PHE A 194 -4.40 -0.11 -3.21
C PHE A 194 -3.04 0.56 -2.95
N LEU A 195 -3.04 1.78 -2.41
CA LEU A 195 -1.83 2.54 -2.08
C LEU A 195 -0.96 1.81 -1.05
N GLN A 196 -1.57 1.28 0.02
CA GLN A 196 -0.86 0.52 1.05
C GLN A 196 -0.19 -0.74 0.49
N ASN A 197 -0.87 -1.49 -0.37
CA ASN A 197 -0.33 -2.75 -0.88
C ASN A 197 0.70 -2.57 -2.00
N ASN A 198 0.55 -1.54 -2.84
CA ASN A 198 1.45 -1.33 -3.98
C ASN A 198 2.63 -0.42 -3.66
N TYR A 199 2.46 0.54 -2.74
CA TYR A 199 3.46 1.56 -2.41
C TYR A 199 3.82 1.62 -0.92
N GLY A 200 3.16 0.82 -0.07
CA GLY A 200 3.56 0.64 1.32
C GLY A 200 4.88 -0.10 1.44
N ALA A 201 5.41 -0.15 2.67
CA ALA A 201 6.60 -0.96 2.93
C ALA A 201 6.26 -2.44 2.73
N LYS A 202 7.10 -3.16 1.97
CA LYS A 202 6.97 -4.62 1.87
C LYS A 202 7.60 -5.28 3.08
N HIS A 203 7.03 -6.39 3.52
CA HIS A 203 7.60 -7.20 4.59
C HIS A 203 8.25 -8.43 3.97
N ILE A 204 9.52 -8.66 4.30
CA ILE A 204 10.29 -9.84 3.88
C ILE A 204 10.58 -10.63 5.15
N VAL A 205 10.26 -11.92 5.15
CA VAL A 205 10.47 -12.81 6.28
C VAL A 205 11.52 -13.83 5.87
N VAL A 206 12.60 -13.93 6.64
CA VAL A 206 13.78 -14.74 6.31
C VAL A 206 14.00 -15.75 7.42
N ALA A 207 14.18 -17.02 7.05
CA ALA A 207 14.64 -18.04 7.97
C ALA A 207 16.16 -17.92 8.14
N LEU A 208 16.62 -17.87 9.39
CA LEU A 208 18.03 -17.75 9.74
C LEU A 208 18.48 -19.01 10.52
N PRO A 209 18.80 -20.12 9.83
CA PRO A 209 19.31 -21.32 10.48
C PRO A 209 20.68 -21.11 11.14
N ILE A 210 20.70 -21.21 12.47
CA ILE A 210 21.90 -21.27 13.29
C ILE A 210 22.25 -22.74 13.48
N VAL A 211 23.05 -23.28 12.57
CA VAL A 211 23.45 -24.70 12.59
C VAL A 211 24.57 -24.90 13.61
N ILE A 212 24.32 -25.78 14.58
CA ILE A 212 25.28 -26.15 15.62
C ILE A 212 25.76 -27.58 15.41
N ASN A 213 27.08 -27.77 15.57
CA ASN A 213 27.74 -29.07 15.62
C ASN A 213 28.92 -29.01 16.59
N LYS A 214 28.89 -29.84 17.64
CA LYS A 214 29.95 -29.94 18.65
C LYS A 214 30.28 -28.57 19.28
N GLY A 215 29.25 -27.79 19.57
CA GLY A 215 29.38 -26.45 20.13
C GLY A 215 29.93 -25.37 19.18
N GLN A 216 30.16 -25.68 17.89
CA GLN A 216 30.54 -24.69 16.87
C GLN A 216 29.32 -24.32 16.03
N MET A 217 29.28 -23.07 15.56
CA MET A 217 28.24 -22.59 14.63
C MET A 217 28.77 -22.53 13.19
N LEU A 218 27.90 -22.84 12.23
CA LEU A 218 28.19 -22.69 10.80
C LEU A 218 27.92 -21.27 10.33
N ILE A 219 28.84 -20.71 9.55
CA ILE A 219 28.70 -19.43 8.86
C ILE A 219 29.09 -19.58 7.38
N THR A 220 28.50 -18.77 6.52
CA THR A 220 28.74 -18.73 5.07
C THR A 220 29.24 -17.34 4.66
N LEU A 221 30.01 -17.28 3.57
CA LEU A 221 30.56 -16.04 3.01
C LEU A 221 29.78 -15.66 1.76
N ARG A 222 29.05 -14.53 1.82
CA ARG A 222 28.13 -14.09 0.77
C ARG A 222 28.79 -13.83 -0.59
N ASN A 223 28.21 -14.37 -1.67
CA ASN A 223 28.58 -14.07 -3.06
C ASN A 223 27.58 -13.14 -3.77
N ASP A 224 27.64 -11.84 -3.49
CA ASP A 224 26.77 -10.85 -4.17
C ASP A 224 27.56 -9.72 -4.86
N PRO A 225 28.26 -9.97 -5.97
CA PRO A 225 29.14 -8.98 -6.60
C PRO A 225 28.39 -7.74 -7.14
N HIS A 226 27.07 -7.81 -7.27
CA HIS A 226 26.22 -6.69 -7.68
C HIS A 226 25.92 -5.71 -6.53
N ARG A 227 26.17 -6.13 -5.28
CA ARG A 227 25.98 -5.33 -4.07
C ARG A 227 27.26 -5.29 -3.25
N PRO A 228 28.22 -4.41 -3.62
CA PRO A 228 29.55 -4.38 -3.02
C PRO A 228 29.55 -4.18 -1.49
N GLU A 229 28.51 -3.55 -0.95
CA GLU A 229 28.36 -3.29 0.48
C GLU A 229 28.08 -4.54 1.33
N VAL A 230 27.48 -5.57 0.73
CA VAL A 230 27.20 -6.87 1.39
C VAL A 230 28.02 -8.02 0.82
N HIS A 231 28.68 -7.85 -0.33
CA HIS A 231 29.55 -8.86 -0.92
C HIS A 231 30.70 -9.23 0.03
N LYS A 232 31.01 -10.53 0.16
CA LYS A 232 32.07 -11.04 1.05
C LYS A 232 31.90 -10.67 2.53
N LYS A 233 30.67 -10.47 2.97
CA LYS A 233 30.31 -10.45 4.39
C LYS A 233 29.96 -11.87 4.85
N TRP A 234 30.28 -12.17 6.12
CA TRP A 234 29.83 -13.41 6.74
C TRP A 234 28.35 -13.28 7.12
N GLU A 235 27.62 -14.38 6.96
CA GLU A 235 26.22 -14.50 7.36
C GLU A 235 25.97 -15.95 7.83
N PHE A 236 24.82 -16.19 8.44
CA PHE A 236 24.32 -17.55 8.55
C PHE A 236 23.73 -17.96 7.20
N PRO A 237 23.74 -19.26 6.87
CA PRO A 237 22.93 -19.71 5.77
C PRO A 237 21.47 -19.29 5.98
N GLY A 238 20.70 -19.08 4.92
CA GLY A 238 19.30 -18.70 5.05
C GLY A 238 18.72 -17.94 3.87
N GLY A 239 17.39 -17.86 3.86
CA GLY A 239 16.66 -17.38 2.70
C GLY A 239 15.25 -16.91 3.06
N ILE A 240 14.60 -16.29 2.07
CA ILE A 240 13.23 -15.80 2.20
C ILE A 240 12.30 -17.00 2.40
N ILE A 241 11.39 -16.91 3.36
CA ILE A 241 10.32 -17.90 3.54
C ILE A 241 9.28 -17.64 2.44
N ASP A 242 9.26 -18.52 1.44
CA ASP A 242 8.34 -18.41 0.31
C ASP A 242 6.90 -18.78 0.69
N PHE A 243 5.96 -18.37 -0.15
CA PHE A 243 4.54 -18.67 0.05
C PHE A 243 4.31 -20.19 0.10
N GLY A 244 3.80 -20.68 1.23
CA GLY A 244 3.51 -22.09 1.47
C GLY A 244 4.64 -22.84 2.20
N GLU A 245 5.79 -22.22 2.44
CA GLU A 245 6.86 -22.77 3.27
C GLU A 245 6.67 -22.42 4.75
N THR A 246 7.23 -23.25 5.64
CA THR A 246 7.46 -22.88 7.04
C THR A 246 8.92 -22.47 7.22
N GLY A 247 9.22 -21.69 8.26
CA GLY A 247 10.61 -21.32 8.53
C GLY A 247 11.52 -22.52 8.80
N GLU A 248 10.96 -23.62 9.32
CA GLU A 248 11.67 -24.89 9.47
C GLU A 248 11.99 -25.54 8.11
N SER A 249 11.02 -25.63 7.19
CA SER A 249 11.28 -26.20 5.87
C SER A 249 12.27 -25.35 5.06
N THR A 250 12.17 -24.02 5.14
CA THR A 250 13.12 -23.11 4.52
C THR A 250 14.51 -23.29 5.13
N SER A 251 14.63 -23.35 6.47
CA SER A 251 15.91 -23.59 7.15
C SER A 251 16.62 -24.86 6.66
N ILE A 252 15.89 -25.97 6.50
CA ILE A 252 16.45 -27.24 6.01
C ILE A 252 16.93 -27.11 4.55
N LYS A 253 16.10 -26.48 3.70
CA LYS A 253 16.39 -26.26 2.28
C LYS A 253 17.66 -25.40 2.10
N GLU A 254 17.69 -24.23 2.72
CA GLU A 254 18.77 -23.25 2.57
C GLU A 254 20.11 -23.82 3.07
N VAL A 255 20.15 -24.48 4.23
CA VAL A 255 21.39 -25.11 4.73
C VAL A 255 21.92 -26.17 3.77
N LYS A 256 21.04 -26.92 3.11
CA LYS A 256 21.44 -27.93 2.13
C LYS A 256 21.99 -27.30 0.86
N GLU A 257 21.36 -26.24 0.37
CA GLU A 257 21.74 -25.58 -0.88
C GLU A 257 23.02 -24.74 -0.73
N GLU A 258 23.10 -23.95 0.34
CA GLU A 258 24.17 -22.98 0.58
C GLU A 258 25.41 -23.57 1.24
N ALA A 259 25.26 -24.65 2.00
CA ALA A 259 26.37 -25.25 2.75
C ALA A 259 26.52 -26.77 2.57
N GLY A 260 25.61 -27.45 1.84
CA GLY A 260 25.72 -28.89 1.57
C GLY A 260 25.42 -29.80 2.76
N TYR A 261 24.86 -29.26 3.85
CA TYR A 261 24.58 -29.98 5.08
C TYR A 261 23.11 -30.37 5.23
N GLU A 262 22.85 -31.45 5.97
CA GLU A 262 21.50 -31.88 6.35
C GLU A 262 21.31 -31.61 7.83
N VAL A 263 20.17 -31.01 8.19
CA VAL A 263 19.89 -30.55 9.55
C VAL A 263 18.49 -30.93 10.02
N ASP A 264 18.36 -31.11 11.33
CA ASP A 264 17.08 -31.12 12.02
C ASP A 264 16.88 -29.78 12.73
N VAL A 265 15.70 -29.17 12.58
CA VAL A 265 15.36 -27.93 13.30
C VAL A 265 14.94 -28.28 14.72
N ILE A 266 15.64 -27.71 15.69
CA ILE A 266 15.44 -27.98 17.12
C ILE A 266 14.43 -27.01 17.72
N LYS A 267 14.65 -25.71 17.53
CA LYS A 267 13.84 -24.66 18.16
C LYS A 267 14.03 -23.31 17.47
N GLN A 268 12.95 -22.54 17.33
CA GLN A 268 13.03 -21.11 17.00
C GLN A 268 13.39 -20.29 18.25
N LEU A 269 14.37 -19.38 18.15
CA LEU A 269 14.67 -18.49 19.28
C LEU A 269 13.56 -17.44 19.47
N SER A 270 13.50 -16.91 20.69
CA SER A 270 12.47 -15.93 21.09
C SER A 270 12.69 -14.54 20.45
N LYS A 271 13.95 -14.14 20.28
CA LYS A 271 14.33 -12.87 19.68
C LYS A 271 14.39 -13.01 18.16
N ILE A 272 13.72 -12.10 17.46
CA ILE A 272 13.88 -11.89 16.01
C ILE A 272 14.64 -10.58 15.76
N SER A 273 15.37 -10.51 14.64
CA SER A 273 15.99 -9.25 14.19
C SER A 273 15.08 -8.57 13.19
N ILE A 274 14.93 -7.25 13.30
CA ILE A 274 14.09 -6.44 12.41
C ILE A 274 14.98 -5.36 11.79
N LYS A 275 15.06 -5.34 10.46
CA LYS A 275 15.87 -4.37 9.71
C LYS A 275 15.00 -3.58 8.73
N ASP A 276 15.09 -2.25 8.81
CA ASP A 276 14.38 -1.34 7.92
C ASP A 276 15.26 -0.90 6.77
N HIS A 277 14.76 -1.04 5.54
CA HIS A 277 15.45 -0.60 4.33
C HIS A 277 14.59 0.39 3.56
N GLN A 278 15.16 1.56 3.27
CA GLN A 278 14.47 2.65 2.58
C GLN A 278 15.25 3.12 1.37
N PHE A 279 14.63 3.00 0.20
CA PHE A 279 15.07 3.51 -1.09
C PHE A 279 14.14 4.65 -1.55
N PRO A 280 14.54 5.49 -2.53
CA PRO A 280 13.72 6.63 -2.97
C PRO A 280 12.28 6.31 -3.39
N HIS A 281 12.04 5.10 -3.91
CA HIS A 281 10.73 4.66 -4.43
C HIS A 281 10.25 3.33 -3.84
N PHE A 282 10.95 2.79 -2.86
CA PHE A 282 10.67 1.46 -2.34
C PHE A 282 11.13 1.35 -0.89
N ARG A 283 10.28 0.76 -0.04
CA ARG A 283 10.61 0.48 1.35
C ARG A 283 10.34 -0.99 1.61
N TYR A 284 11.20 -1.62 2.39
CA TYR A 284 10.90 -2.92 2.95
C TYR A 284 11.46 -3.08 4.35
N GLN A 285 10.82 -3.92 5.13
CA GLN A 285 11.24 -4.35 6.45
C GLN A 285 11.56 -5.85 6.38
N VAL A 286 12.73 -6.24 6.84
CA VAL A 286 13.18 -7.64 6.91
C VAL A 286 13.04 -8.14 8.34
N TYR A 287 12.38 -9.28 8.51
CA TYR A 287 12.35 -10.03 9.77
C TYR A 287 13.24 -11.26 9.62
N LEU A 288 14.35 -11.30 10.37
CA LEU A 288 15.20 -12.48 10.45
C LEU A 288 14.73 -13.34 11.63
N ILE A 289 14.27 -14.55 11.33
CA ILE A 289 13.75 -15.50 12.32
C ILE A 289 14.79 -16.59 12.56
N PRO A 290 15.50 -16.59 13.71
CA PRO A 290 16.53 -17.58 14.00
C PRO A 290 15.96 -18.95 14.37
N TYR A 291 16.47 -19.99 13.69
CA TYR A 291 16.16 -21.39 13.99
C TYR A 291 17.44 -22.12 14.39
N VAL A 292 17.48 -22.66 15.60
CA VAL A 292 18.60 -23.51 16.03
C VAL A 292 18.47 -24.86 15.35
N CYS A 293 19.49 -25.24 14.61
CA CYS A 293 19.53 -26.45 13.80
C CYS A 293 20.64 -27.38 14.30
N LYS A 294 20.36 -28.69 14.33
CA LYS A 294 21.35 -29.72 14.62
C LYS A 294 21.83 -30.34 13.32
N LEU A 295 23.14 -30.46 13.15
CA LEU A 295 23.72 -31.20 12.04
C LEU A 295 23.41 -32.70 12.15
N ILE A 296 22.83 -33.29 11.10
CA ILE A 296 22.52 -34.73 11.01
C ILE A 296 23.22 -35.44 9.84
N GLY A 297 23.75 -34.69 8.87
CA GLY A 297 24.41 -35.27 7.70
C GLY A 297 24.90 -34.24 6.68
N GLY A 298 25.13 -34.71 5.46
CA GLY A 298 25.68 -33.90 4.36
C GLY A 298 27.21 -33.95 4.26
N ASP A 299 27.73 -33.48 3.12
CA ASP A 299 29.15 -33.56 2.76
C ASP A 299 29.85 -32.19 2.71
N GLY A 300 29.12 -31.12 3.04
CA GLY A 300 29.65 -29.75 3.08
C GLY A 300 29.93 -29.17 1.69
N ARG A 301 29.42 -29.78 0.61
CA ARG A 301 29.62 -29.29 -0.76
C ARG A 301 28.45 -28.42 -1.19
N PHE A 302 28.77 -27.19 -1.59
CA PHE A 302 27.81 -26.19 -2.03
C PHE A 302 28.24 -25.55 -3.35
N SER A 303 27.30 -24.94 -4.06
CA SER A 303 27.59 -24.16 -5.26
C SER A 303 28.18 -22.81 -4.90
N LYS A 304 29.16 -22.36 -5.68
CA LYS A 304 29.71 -20.99 -5.55
C LYS A 304 28.84 -19.90 -6.16
N THR A 305 27.60 -20.22 -6.52
CA THR A 305 26.66 -19.22 -7.05
C THR A 305 26.36 -18.16 -5.99
N GLU A 306 26.02 -18.58 -4.77
CA GLU A 306 25.54 -17.68 -3.70
C GLU A 306 26.49 -17.64 -2.50
N VAL A 307 27.30 -18.69 -2.30
CA VAL A 307 28.25 -18.79 -1.19
C VAL A 307 29.68 -18.98 -1.69
N LEU A 308 30.61 -18.13 -1.26
CA LEU A 308 32.04 -18.20 -1.61
C LEU A 308 32.83 -19.17 -0.73
N ASP A 309 32.45 -19.28 0.54
CA ASP A 309 33.15 -20.04 1.57
C ASP A 309 32.18 -20.41 2.72
N ALA A 310 32.48 -21.45 3.49
CA ALA A 310 31.71 -21.85 4.66
C ALA A 310 32.64 -22.33 5.78
N LYS A 311 32.37 -21.93 7.03
CA LYS A 311 33.24 -22.20 8.19
C LYS A 311 32.45 -22.59 9.42
N TRP A 312 33.05 -23.48 10.21
CA TRP A 312 32.64 -23.73 11.59
C TRP A 312 33.47 -22.82 12.50
N ILE A 313 32.79 -22.05 13.35
CA ILE A 313 33.42 -21.10 14.25
C ILE A 313 32.96 -21.34 15.69
N ASP A 314 33.81 -20.97 16.65
CA ASP A 314 33.44 -21.03 18.06
C ASP A 314 32.49 -19.87 18.40
N LEU A 315 31.48 -20.14 19.24
CA LEU A 315 30.44 -19.16 19.57
C LEU A 315 30.98 -17.82 20.09
N GLU A 316 32.06 -17.87 20.86
CA GLU A 316 32.67 -16.70 21.49
C GLU A 316 33.53 -15.86 20.52
N THR A 317 33.82 -16.40 19.32
CA THR A 317 34.72 -15.77 18.34
C THR A 317 33.98 -15.10 17.19
N HIS A 318 32.65 -15.03 17.23
CA HIS A 318 31.84 -14.49 16.13
C HIS A 318 32.21 -13.04 15.77
N ARG A 319 32.61 -12.22 16.76
CA ARG A 319 33.08 -10.84 16.54
C ARG A 319 34.40 -10.71 15.78
N ASP A 320 35.15 -11.80 15.60
CA ASP A 320 36.37 -11.84 14.77
C ASP A 320 36.04 -11.85 13.26
N TYR A 321 34.75 -12.02 12.91
CA TYR A 321 34.27 -12.13 11.54
C TYR A 321 33.48 -10.87 11.13
N ASP A 322 33.72 -10.44 9.89
CA ASP A 322 33.04 -9.30 9.28
C ASP A 322 31.64 -9.69 8.79
N PHE A 323 30.69 -9.75 9.74
CA PHE A 323 29.28 -10.02 9.46
C PHE A 323 28.58 -8.83 8.80
N LEU A 324 27.38 -9.06 8.25
CA LEU A 324 26.48 -7.99 7.84
C LEU A 324 26.18 -7.03 9.00
N ASP A 325 25.95 -5.75 8.66
CA ASP A 325 25.70 -4.69 9.65
C ASP A 325 24.57 -5.10 10.63
N GLY A 326 24.89 -5.03 11.92
CA GLY A 326 24.00 -5.35 13.04
C GLY A 326 23.95 -6.83 13.45
N ASP A 327 24.50 -7.76 12.66
CA ASP A 327 24.38 -9.20 12.98
C ASP A 327 25.24 -9.63 14.18
N ASN A 328 26.42 -9.04 14.36
CA ASN A 328 27.25 -9.27 15.55
C ASN A 328 26.52 -8.85 16.84
N ASP A 329 25.83 -7.71 16.83
CA ASP A 329 25.08 -7.24 18.00
C ASP A 329 23.84 -8.11 18.25
N PHE A 330 23.15 -8.52 17.17
CA PHE A 330 22.07 -9.49 17.27
C PHE A 330 22.54 -10.84 17.84
N LEU A 331 23.72 -11.32 17.44
CA LEU A 331 24.30 -12.55 17.95
C LEU A 331 24.57 -12.48 19.46
N ASP A 332 25.13 -11.37 19.94
CA ASP A 332 25.33 -11.14 21.37
C ASP A 332 24.01 -11.19 22.17
N GLU A 333 22.94 -10.63 21.60
CA GLU A 333 21.62 -10.64 22.24
C GLU A 333 21.02 -12.04 22.36
N ILE A 334 21.18 -12.89 21.35
CA ILE A 334 20.62 -14.25 21.34
C ILE A 334 21.53 -15.29 22.02
N MET A 335 22.80 -14.96 22.24
CA MET A 335 23.82 -15.89 22.75
C MET A 335 23.43 -16.62 24.06
N PRO A 336 22.79 -15.97 25.06
CA PRO A 336 22.37 -16.65 26.28
C PRO A 336 21.36 -17.77 26.03
N GLU A 337 20.31 -17.49 25.23
CA GLU A 337 19.29 -18.49 24.87
C GLU A 337 19.90 -19.61 24.01
N LEU A 338 20.76 -19.25 23.05
CA LEU A 338 21.44 -20.21 22.18
C LEU A 338 22.28 -21.20 23.00
N LYS A 339 23.11 -20.72 23.94
CA LYS A 339 23.94 -21.57 24.81
C LYS A 339 23.10 -22.50 25.69
N GLU A 340 21.95 -22.04 26.18
CA GLU A 340 21.03 -22.86 26.94
C GLU A 340 20.47 -24.01 26.09
N ILE A 341 20.01 -23.73 24.87
CA ILE A 341 19.49 -24.73 23.94
C ILE A 341 20.58 -25.76 23.58
N ILE A 342 21.79 -25.30 23.26
CA ILE A 342 22.94 -26.18 22.97
C ILE A 342 23.18 -27.15 24.12
N LYS A 343 23.14 -26.66 25.37
CA LYS A 343 23.30 -27.49 26.56
C LYS A 343 22.15 -28.50 26.75
N ILE A 344 20.90 -28.09 26.57
CA ILE A 344 19.72 -28.94 26.76
C ILE A 344 19.68 -30.07 25.72
N HIS A 345 20.03 -29.75 24.47
CA HIS A 345 19.92 -30.68 23.34
C HIS A 345 21.24 -31.39 23.00
N ASN A 346 22.32 -31.10 23.74
CA ASN A 346 23.65 -31.66 23.57
C ASN A 346 24.16 -31.54 22.12
N LEU A 347 24.17 -30.31 21.61
CA LEU A 347 24.48 -29.95 20.22
C LEU A 347 25.98 -29.75 19.95
#